data_AF-A0A7X3R3E6-F1
#
_entry.id   AF-A0A7X3R3E6-F1
#
_cell.length_a   1.000
_cell.length_b   1.000
_cell.length_c   1.000
_cell.angle_alpha   90.00
_cell.angle_beta   90.00
_cell.angle_gamma   90.00
#
_symmetry.space_group_name_H-M   'P 1'
#
loop_
_entity.id
_entity.type
_entity.pdbx_description
1 polymer ?
#
loop_
_entity_poly.entity_id
_entity_poly.type
_entity_poly.pdbx_seq_one_letter_code
_entity_poly.pdbx_strand_id
1 'polypeptide(L)' 'MKLSISLPDKDIEFIDRQIADHGEPSRSAVIRKALRRLRSEDLKRQYARLWVDWDDEADAWDVTVGDGIEDESDVAW' A
#
# COMPACT_ATOMS: atom_id res chain seq x y z
N MET A 1 -2.09 -17.70 -16.60
CA MET A 1 -2.29 -16.87 -17.81
C MET A 1 -0.94 -16.42 -18.35
N LYS A 2 -0.67 -16.60 -19.65
CA LYS A 2 0.54 -16.07 -20.32
C LYS A 2 0.13 -14.89 -21.20
N LEU A 3 0.96 -13.86 -21.25
CA LEU A 3 0.75 -12.64 -22.03
C LEU A 3 2.01 -12.40 -22.87
N SER A 4 1.83 -12.07 -24.15
CA SER A 4 2.92 -11.58 -25.00
C SER A 4 2.85 -10.06 -25.03
N ILE A 5 3.98 -9.40 -24.78
CA ILE A 5 4.09 -7.93 -24.76
C ILE A 5 5.35 -7.51 -25.49
N SER A 6 5.27 -6.38 -26.20
CA SER A 6 6.44 -5.71 -26.78
C SER A 6 6.85 -4.57 -25.86
N LEU A 7 8.13 -4.52 -25.48
CA LEU A 7 8.69 -3.47 -24.63
C LEU A 7 9.95 -2.90 -25.30
N PRO A 8 10.24 -1.60 -25.14
CA PRO A 8 11.53 -1.02 -25.50
C PRO A 8 12.69 -1.74 -24.79
N ASP A 9 13.85 -1.81 -25.45
CA ASP A 9 15.04 -2.51 -24.91
C ASP A 9 15.44 -1.98 -23.52
N LYS A 10 15.39 -0.66 -23.32
CA LYS A 10 15.67 -0.01 -22.02
C LYS A 10 14.79 -0.54 -20.87
N ASP A 11 13.55 -0.91 -21.16
CA ASP A 11 12.61 -1.39 -20.15
C ASP A 11 12.90 -2.87 -19.83
N ILE A 12 13.34 -3.64 -20.84
CA ILE A 12 13.81 -5.01 -20.66
C ILE A 12 15.10 -5.02 -19.82
N GLU A 13 16.07 -4.16 -20.13
CA GLU A 13 17.30 -4.01 -19.36
C GLU A 13 17.03 -3.65 -17.90
N PHE A 14 16.07 -2.75 -17.66
CA PHE A 14 15.66 -2.41 -16.31
C PHE A 14 15.08 -3.62 -15.56
N ILE A 15 14.21 -4.40 -16.22
CA ILE A 15 13.65 -5.63 -15.62
C ILE A 15 14.75 -6.63 -15.29
N ASP A 16 15.71 -6.84 -16.18
CA ASP A 16 16.82 -7.78 -15.97
C ASP A 16 17.72 -7.34 -14.81
N ARG A 17 17.97 -6.04 -14.68
CA ARG A 17 18.69 -5.49 -13.53
C ARG A 17 17.93 -5.72 -12.22
N GLN A 18 16.62 -5.53 -12.21
CA GLN A 18 15.80 -5.82 -11.04
C GLN A 18 15.84 -7.31 -10.63
N ILE A 19 15.99 -8.22 -11.59
CA ILE A 19 16.23 -9.64 -11.32
C ILE A 19 17.58 -9.83 -10.65
N ALA A 20 18.64 -9.24 -11.20
CA ALA A 20 19.99 -9.37 -10.67
C ALA A 20 20.14 -8.79 -9.26
N ASP A 21 19.61 -7.59 -9.03
CA ASP A 21 19.79 -6.84 -7.79
C ASP A 21 18.93 -7.38 -6.64
N HIS A 22 17.78 -7.97 -6.95
CA HIS A 22 16.78 -8.37 -5.94
C HIS A 22 16.47 -9.86 -5.93
N GLY A 23 17.16 -10.67 -6.74
CA GLY A 23 16.99 -12.13 -6.77
C GLY A 23 15.60 -12.59 -7.24
N GLU A 24 14.92 -11.80 -8.08
CA GLU A 24 13.58 -12.14 -8.54
C GLU A 24 13.62 -13.35 -9.48
N PRO A 25 12.70 -14.32 -9.36
CA PRO A 25 12.84 -15.61 -10.06
C PRO A 25 12.55 -15.53 -11.58
N SER A 26 12.05 -14.41 -12.09
CA SER A 26 11.76 -14.22 -13.52
C SER A 26 11.35 -12.77 -13.84
N ARG A 27 11.40 -12.40 -15.13
CA ARG A 27 10.84 -11.13 -15.63
C ARG A 27 9.37 -10.95 -15.25
N SER A 28 8.58 -12.03 -15.32
CA SER A 28 7.17 -11.99 -14.89
C SER A 28 7.00 -11.74 -13.39
N ALA A 29 7.96 -12.15 -12.54
CA ALA A 29 7.91 -11.84 -11.10
C ALA A 29 8.10 -10.33 -10.84
N VAL A 30 9.07 -9.71 -11.52
CA VAL A 30 9.28 -8.26 -11.49
C VAL A 30 8.03 -7.51 -11.93
N ILE A 31 7.43 -7.90 -13.07
CA ILE A 31 6.20 -7.28 -13.59
C ILE A 31 5.05 -7.44 -12.59
N ARG A 32 4.86 -8.63 -11.99
CA ARG A 32 3.82 -8.83 -10.96
C ARG A 32 4.04 -7.95 -9.74
N LYS A 33 5.30 -7.76 -9.31
CA LYS A 33 5.65 -6.87 -8.19
C LYS A 33 5.32 -5.42 -8.52
N ALA A 34 5.66 -4.95 -9.72
CA ALA A 34 5.30 -3.62 -10.20
C ALA A 34 3.77 -3.41 -10.24
N LEU A 35 3.01 -4.38 -10.76
CA LEU A 35 1.55 -4.33 -10.78
C LEU A 35 0.94 -4.27 -9.37
N ARG A 36 1.48 -5.02 -8.40
CA ARG A 36 1.04 -4.92 -7.00
C ARG A 36 1.27 -3.52 -6.42
N ARG A 37 2.44 -2.92 -6.70
CA ARG A 37 2.73 -1.55 -6.28
C ARG A 37 1.77 -0.54 -6.92
N LEU A 38 1.47 -0.69 -8.21
CA LEU A 38 0.52 0.19 -8.88
C LEU A 38 -0.89 0.12 -8.25
N ARG A 39 -1.34 -1.10 -7.90
CA ARG A 39 -2.62 -1.30 -7.19
C ARG A 39 -2.62 -0.70 -5.78
N SER A 40 -1.52 -0.81 -5.04
CA SER A 40 -1.44 -0.21 -3.70
C SER A 40 -1.45 1.32 -3.75
N GLU A 41 -0.82 1.93 -4.76
CA GLU A 41 -0.90 3.38 -4.95
C GLU A 41 -2.32 3.83 -5.31
N ASP A 42 -3.05 3.02 -6.07
CA ASP A 42 -4.45 3.29 -6.33
C ASP A 42 -5.31 3.19 -5.07
N LEU A 43 -5.08 2.18 -4.24
CA LEU A 43 -5.75 2.03 -2.96
C LEU A 43 -5.50 3.22 -2.03
N LYS A 44 -4.26 3.73 -1.96
CA LYS A 44 -3.93 4.93 -1.18
C LYS A 44 -4.72 6.15 -1.66
N ARG A 45 -4.84 6.35 -2.99
CA ARG A 45 -5.62 7.46 -3.54
C ARG A 45 -7.11 7.34 -3.23
N GLN A 46 -7.66 6.12 -3.27
CA GLN A 46 -9.05 5.88 -2.91
C GLN A 46 -9.28 6.16 -1.42
N TYR A 47 -8.37 5.70 -0.55
CA TYR A 47 -8.45 5.97 0.88
C TYR A 47 -8.33 7.47 1.19
N ALA A 48 -7.40 8.17 0.55
CA ALA A 48 -7.26 9.61 0.67
C ALA A 48 -8.51 10.38 0.22
N ARG A 49 -9.21 9.89 -0.81
CA ARG A 49 -10.49 10.47 -1.25
C ARG A 49 -11.59 10.26 -0.22
N LEU A 50 -11.72 9.06 0.33
CA LEU A 50 -12.75 8.75 1.34
C LEU A 50 -12.49 9.46 2.66
N TRP A 51 -11.23 9.74 3.00
CA TRP A 51 -10.88 10.52 4.20
C TRP A 51 -11.38 11.96 4.14
N VAL A 52 -11.48 12.55 2.94
CA VAL A 52 -12.06 13.90 2.76
C VAL A 52 -13.56 13.90 3.07
N ASP A 53 -14.28 12.82 2.75
CA ASP A 53 -15.71 12.70 3.06
C ASP A 53 -15.95 12.33 4.54
N TRP A 54 -14.96 11.76 5.23
CA TRP A 54 -15.03 11.35 6.64
C TRP A 54 -14.81 12.51 7.63
N ASP A 55 -14.12 13.58 7.21
CA ASP A 55 -13.75 14.71 8.09
C ASP A 55 -14.99 15.36 8.78
N ASP A 56 -16.15 15.32 8.12
CA ASP A 56 -17.42 15.83 8.67
C ASP A 56 -18.01 14.97 9.81
N GLU A 57 -17.63 13.69 9.91
CA GLU A 57 -18.07 12.76 10.98
C GLU A 57 -16.97 12.51 12.02
N ALA A 58 -15.73 12.93 11.76
CA ALA A 58 -14.57 12.66 12.60
C ALA A 58 -14.75 13.18 14.04
N ASP A 59 -15.26 14.40 14.20
CA ASP A 59 -15.51 15.02 15.51
C ASP A 59 -16.55 14.25 16.34
N ALA A 60 -17.53 13.63 15.70
CA ALA A 60 -18.55 12.84 16.39
C ALA A 60 -17.99 11.50 16.92
N TRP A 61 -16.96 10.96 16.28
CA TRP A 61 -16.29 9.72 16.70
C TRP A 61 -15.14 9.97 17.69
N ASP A 62 -14.53 11.16 17.69
CA ASP A 62 -13.39 11.52 18.57
C ASP A 62 -13.69 11.30 20.06
N VAL A 63 -14.93 11.55 20.48
CA VAL A 63 -15.38 11.36 21.88
C VAL A 63 -15.28 9.91 22.38
N THR A 64 -15.18 8.92 21.49
CA THR A 64 -15.08 7.49 21.84
C THR A 64 -13.65 6.95 21.84
N VAL A 65 -12.64 7.76 21.49
CA VAL A 65 -11.24 7.32 21.36
C VAL A 65 -10.66 6.78 22.67
N GLY A 66 -11.17 7.24 23.82
CA GLY A 66 -10.73 6.81 25.15
C GLY A 66 -11.54 5.65 25.77
N ASP A 67 -12.60 5.16 25.10
CA ASP A 67 -13.47 4.15 25.68
C ASP A 67 -12.71 2.83 25.92
N GLY A 68 -12.72 2.36 27.16
CA GLY A 68 -12.06 1.10 27.55
C GLY A 68 -10.55 1.18 27.76
N ILE A 69 -9.96 2.38 27.73
CA ILE A 69 -8.59 2.63 28.20
C ILE A 69 -8.68 3.15 29.64
N GLU A 70 -8.41 2.29 30.62
CA GLU A 70 -8.27 2.71 32.02
C GLU A 70 -7.01 3.57 32.16
N ASP A 71 -7.14 4.77 32.72
CA ASP A 71 -6.01 5.65 33.02
C ASP A 71 -5.15 4.96 34.10
N GLU A 72 -3.86 4.73 33.83
CA GLU A 72 -2.93 4.06 34.78
C GLU A 72 -2.80 4.83 36.11
N SER A 73 -3.37 6.04 36.23
CA SER A 73 -3.44 6.79 37.48
C SER A 73 -4.50 6.30 38.47
N ASP A 74 -5.46 5.45 38.06
CA ASP A 74 -6.52 4.92 38.95
C ASP A 74 -6.13 3.60 39.65
N VAL A 75 -4.94 3.05 39.37
CA VAL A 75 -4.40 1.90 40.11
C VAL A 75 -3.71 2.41 41.38
N ALA A 76 -4.51 2.78 42.38
CA ALA A 76 -4.04 2.99 43.75
C ALA A 76 -3.55 1.65 44.33
N TRP A 77 -2.24 1.51 44.47
CA TRP A 77 -1.58 0.43 45.20
C TRP A 77 -1.74 0.58 46.71
#